data_AF-A0A5D4NLH2-F1
#
_entry.id   AF-A0A5D4NLH2-F1
#
_cell.length_a   1.000
_cell.length_b   1.000
_cell.length_c   1.000
_cell.angle_alpha   90.00
_cell.angle_beta   90.00
_cell.angle_gamma   90.00
#
_symmetry.space_group_name_H-M   'P 1'
#
loop_
_entity.id
_entity.type
_entity.pdbx_description
1 polymer ?
#
loop_
_entity_poly.entity_id
_entity_poly.type
_entity_poly.pdbx_seq_one_letter_code
_entity_poly.pdbx_strand_id
1 'polypeptide(L)' 'MTESQMEDLFDFYGYSTLYKRFRYPLFVSALLDESSTEELEDFFENFSFHDHQPLFDEFRYWFQYFLITRKSFHQEFGL' A
#
# COMPACT_ATOMS: atom_id res chain seq x y z
N MET A 1 -6.79 -8.71 1.92
CA MET A 1 -7.06 -8.50 0.47
C MET A 1 -6.57 -9.70 -0.34
N THR A 2 -7.18 -10.06 -1.49
CA THR A 2 -6.66 -11.16 -2.35
C THR A 2 -5.52 -10.68 -3.28
N GLU A 3 -4.71 -11.61 -3.78
CA GLU A 3 -3.61 -11.30 -4.71
C GLU A 3 -4.12 -10.63 -6.01
N SER A 4 -5.26 -11.08 -6.56
CA SER A 4 -5.87 -10.45 -7.73
C SER A 4 -6.29 -9.01 -7.46
N GLN A 5 -6.93 -8.76 -6.31
CA GLN A 5 -7.34 -7.41 -5.93
C GLN A 5 -6.14 -6.49 -5.72
N MET A 6 -5.03 -7.00 -5.18
CA MET A 6 -3.77 -6.25 -5.11
C MET A 6 -3.26 -5.89 -6.50
N GLU A 7 -3.16 -6.86 -7.39
CA GLU A 7 -2.68 -6.63 -8.76
C GLU A 7 -3.54 -5.58 -9.49
N ASP A 8 -4.86 -5.70 -9.38
CA ASP A 8 -5.82 -4.78 -9.98
C ASP A 8 -5.66 -3.34 -9.44
N LEU A 9 -5.45 -3.17 -8.13
CA LEU A 9 -5.22 -1.85 -7.53
C LEU A 9 -3.90 -1.25 -7.96
N PHE A 10 -2.80 -2.01 -7.90
CA PHE A 10 -1.52 -1.52 -8.40
C PHE A 10 -1.61 -1.14 -9.88
N ASP A 11 -2.33 -1.90 -10.71
CA ASP A 11 -2.52 -1.56 -12.12
C ASP A 11 -3.34 -0.28 -12.30
N PHE A 12 -4.46 -0.15 -11.58
CA PHE A 12 -5.35 1.02 -11.63
C PHE A 12 -4.62 2.34 -11.33
N TYR A 13 -3.74 2.35 -10.34
CA TYR A 13 -2.93 3.53 -9.98
C TYR A 13 -1.63 3.68 -10.80
N GLY A 14 -1.45 2.87 -11.86
CA GLY A 14 -0.27 2.97 -12.76
C GLY A 14 1.02 2.38 -12.18
N TYR A 15 0.91 1.53 -11.17
CA TYR A 15 2.01 0.88 -10.46
C TYR A 15 2.17 -0.61 -10.81
N SER A 16 1.66 -1.09 -11.96
CA SER A 16 1.79 -2.50 -12.37
C SER A 16 3.24 -2.96 -12.49
N THR A 17 4.18 -2.09 -12.88
CA THR A 17 5.63 -2.39 -12.85
C THR A 17 6.15 -2.58 -11.43
N LEU A 18 5.65 -1.79 -10.48
CA LEU A 18 6.01 -1.89 -9.07
C LEU A 18 5.49 -3.19 -8.46
N TYR A 19 4.24 -3.55 -8.76
CA TYR A 19 3.64 -4.82 -8.34
C TYR A 19 4.47 -6.01 -8.81
N LYS A 20 4.89 -6.05 -10.08
CA LYS A 20 5.74 -7.12 -10.62
C LYS A 20 7.05 -7.27 -9.84
N ARG A 21 7.65 -6.16 -9.40
CA ARG A 21 8.88 -6.16 -8.59
C ARG A 21 8.62 -6.59 -7.14
N PHE A 22 7.45 -6.23 -6.60
CA PHE A 22 7.12 -6.42 -5.18
C PHE A 22 6.29 -7.67 -4.90
N ARG A 23 5.77 -8.37 -5.90
CA ARG A 23 4.87 -9.52 -5.75
C ARG A 23 5.39 -10.56 -4.75
N TYR A 24 6.63 -11.01 -4.92
CA TYR A 24 7.22 -11.98 -4.02
C TYR A 24 7.49 -11.41 -2.61
N PRO A 25 8.14 -10.24 -2.46
CA PRO A 25 8.26 -9.58 -1.16
C PRO A 25 6.92 -9.37 -0.42
N LEU A 26 5.87 -8.92 -1.12
CA LEU A 26 4.52 -8.72 -0.57
C LEU A 26 3.93 -10.03 -0.02
N PHE A 27 4.05 -11.11 -0.80
CA PHE A 27 3.60 -12.44 -0.41
C PHE A 27 4.35 -12.95 0.83
N VAL A 28 5.68 -12.86 0.85
CA VAL A 28 6.48 -13.38 1.97
C VAL A 28 6.31 -12.55 3.24
N SER A 29 6.18 -11.23 3.12
CA SER A 29 6.06 -10.36 4.29
C SER A 29 4.64 -10.31 4.87
N ALA A 30 3.64 -10.85 4.16
CA ALA A 30 2.22 -10.74 4.51
C ALA A 30 1.77 -9.29 4.77
N LEU A 31 2.39 -8.31 4.09
CA LEU A 31 2.24 -6.88 4.43
C LEU A 31 0.80 -6.40 4.27
N LEU A 32 0.09 -6.95 3.28
CA LEU A 32 -1.25 -6.54 2.88
C LEU A 32 -2.34 -7.57 3.25
N ASP A 33 -1.98 -8.61 4.00
CA ASP A 33 -2.90 -9.70 4.34
C ASP A 33 -4.02 -9.21 5.26
N GLU A 34 -3.67 -8.37 6.25
CA GLU A 34 -4.59 -7.75 7.21
C GLU A 34 -5.20 -6.44 6.69
N SER A 35 -4.73 -5.92 5.56
CA SER A 35 -5.23 -4.66 4.99
C SER A 35 -6.44 -4.86 4.07
N SER A 36 -7.34 -3.88 4.10
CA SER A 36 -8.46 -3.78 3.16
C SER A 36 -8.00 -3.20 1.81
N THR A 37 -8.84 -3.32 0.78
CA THR A 37 -8.62 -2.64 -0.50
C THR A 37 -8.65 -1.12 -0.32
N GLU A 38 -9.63 -0.63 0.45
CA GLU A 38 -9.79 0.78 0.82
C GLU A 38 -8.51 1.36 1.46
N GLU A 39 -7.84 0.62 2.34
CA GLU A 39 -6.57 1.06 2.94
C GLU A 39 -5.44 1.25 1.93
N LEU A 40 -5.38 0.39 0.91
CA LEU A 40 -4.38 0.49 -0.14
C LEU A 40 -4.75 1.59 -1.16
N GLU A 41 -6.02 1.74 -1.47
CA GLU A 41 -6.57 2.83 -2.29
C GLU A 41 -6.24 4.19 -1.64
N ASP A 42 -6.61 4.39 -0.38
CA ASP A 42 -6.32 5.62 0.36
C ASP A 42 -4.81 5.92 0.37
N PHE A 43 -3.98 4.88 0.54
CA PHE A 43 -2.53 5.05 0.52
C PHE A 43 -2.04 5.58 -0.83
N PHE A 44 -2.50 5.01 -1.94
CA PHE A 44 -2.12 5.46 -3.27
C PHE A 44 -2.67 6.84 -3.64
N GLU A 45 -3.77 7.27 -3.01
CA GLU A 45 -4.27 8.65 -3.14
C GLU A 45 -3.38 9.68 -2.40
N ASN A 46 -2.69 9.26 -1.34
CA ASN A 46 -1.88 10.14 -0.51
C ASN A 46 -0.36 10.05 -0.78
N PHE A 47 0.10 8.98 -1.44
CA PHE A 47 1.50 8.72 -1.74
C PHE A 47 1.72 8.45 -3.23
N SER A 48 2.69 9.17 -3.81
CA SER A 48 3.10 8.99 -5.21
C SER A 48 4.49 8.35 -5.31
N PHE A 49 4.62 7.39 -6.23
CA PHE A 49 5.91 6.78 -6.63
C PHE A 49 6.19 7.00 -8.11
N HIS A 50 5.64 8.05 -8.73
CA HIS A 50 5.88 8.32 -10.15
C HIS A 50 7.26 8.92 -10.41
N ASP A 51 7.83 9.64 -9.44
CA ASP A 51 9.10 10.34 -9.60
C ASP A 51 10.33 9.43 -9.38
N HIS A 52 10.14 8.23 -8.82
CA HIS A 52 11.21 7.26 -8.60
C HIS A 52 10.69 5.83 -8.49
N GLN A 53 11.60 4.86 -8.55
CA GLN A 53 11.29 3.45 -8.41
C GLN A 53 11.68 2.99 -7.00
N PRO A 54 10.78 3.01 -6.01
CA PRO A 54 11.15 2.71 -4.63
C PRO A 54 11.65 1.27 -4.49
N LEU A 55 12.43 1.04 -3.44
CA LEU A 55 12.71 -0.31 -2.95
C LEU A 55 11.50 -0.81 -2.14
N PHE A 56 11.42 -2.13 -1.97
CA PHE A 56 10.30 -2.72 -1.22
C PHE A 56 10.23 -2.22 0.23
N ASP A 57 11.38 -2.10 0.90
CA ASP A 57 11.43 -1.64 2.29
C ASP A 57 10.98 -0.17 2.44
N GLU A 58 11.22 0.66 1.43
CA GLU A 58 10.73 2.04 1.40
C GLU A 58 9.20 2.08 1.26
N PHE A 59 8.65 1.31 0.31
CA PHE A 59 7.20 1.15 0.16
C PHE A 59 6.56 0.65 1.46
N ARG A 60 7.14 -0.40 2.05
CA ARG A 60 6.67 -0.98 3.31
C ARG A 60 6.67 0.05 4.44
N TYR A 61 7.76 0.81 4.58
CA TYR A 61 7.87 1.84 5.60
C TYR A 61 6.74 2.88 5.46
N TRP A 62 6.53 3.41 4.26
CA TRP A 62 5.50 4.44 4.03
C TRP A 62 4.09 3.90 4.21
N PHE A 63 3.82 2.68 3.77
CA PHE A 63 2.52 2.05 3.96
C PHE A 63 2.21 1.83 5.45
N GLN A 64 3.17 1.32 6.22
CA GLN A 64 3.00 1.14 7.66
C GLN A 64 2.84 2.47 8.40
N TYR A 65 3.63 3.48 8.02
CA TYR A 65 3.50 4.83 8.56
C TYR A 65 2.09 5.37 8.32
N PHE A 66 1.57 5.25 7.10
CA PHE A 66 0.22 5.69 6.74
C PHE A 66 -0.87 5.00 7.59
N LEU A 67 -0.80 3.69 7.76
CA LEU A 67 -1.78 2.97 8.58
C LEU A 67 -1.77 3.41 10.05
N ILE A 68 -0.58 3.67 10.61
CA ILE A 68 -0.44 4.13 12.00
C ILE A 68 -1.00 5.54 12.15
N THR A 69 -0.62 6.47 11.27
CA THR A 69 -1.09 7.85 11.38
C THR A 69 -2.59 7.95 11.19
N ARG A 70 -3.17 7.23 10.22
CA ARG A 70 -4.62 7.16 10.00
C ARG A 70 -5.36 6.67 11.25
N LYS A 71 -4.87 5.59 11.89
CA LYS A 71 -5.45 5.07 13.14
C LYS A 71 -5.38 6.09 14.28
N SER A 72 -4.27 6.80 14.43
CA SER A 72 -4.14 7.86 15.44
C SER A 72 -5.12 9.00 15.21
N PHE A 73 -5.30 9.44 13.96
CA PHE A 73 -6.26 10.49 13.61
C PHE A 73 -7.72 10.10 13.90
N HIS A 74 -8.13 8.86 13.58
CA HIS A 74 -9.48 8.39 13.92
C HIS A 74 -9.72 8.30 15.44
N GLN A 75 -8.70 7.94 16.23
CA GLN A 75 -8.83 7.88 17.69
C GLN A 75 -8.92 9.26 18.34
N GLU A 76 -8.20 10.26 17.81
CA GLU A 76 -8.18 11.62 18.39
C GLU A 76 -9.35 12.50 17.93
N PHE A 77 -9.93 12.28 16.75
CA PHE A 77 -10.88 13.21 16.13
C PHE A 77 -12.17 12.56 15.58
N GLY A 78 -12.50 11.34 16.02
CA GLY A 78 -13.59 10.51 15.48
C GLY A 78 -14.86 11.26 15.05
N LEU A 79 -15.00 11.46 13.74
CA LEU A 79 -16.24 11.66 13.00
C LEU A 79 -16.76 10.30 12.52
#